data_AF-A0A2V7HNJ8-F1
#
_entry.id   AF-A0A2V7HNJ8-F1
#
_cell.length_a   1.000
_cell.length_b   1.000
_cell.length_c   1.000
_cell.angle_alpha   90.00
_cell.angle_beta   90.00
_cell.angle_gamma   90.00
#
_symmetry.space_group_name_H-M   'P 1'
#
loop_
_entity.id
_entity.type
_entity.pdbx_description
1 polymer ?
#
loop_
_entity_poly.entity_id
_entity_poly.type
_entity_poly.pdbx_seq_one_letter_code
_entity_poly.pdbx_strand_id
1 'polypeptide(L)'
;MSAELSRLSARLDDVSQRVEHLGRQVQSAATPPPRPANPPPPAAPPVAAPRPPASGQSAVARPGESVTGLTEPSAPGTTPQAGGATPQESYQAAYLDFSKGRYTLAIPGLREFVRRFPDSPQADSAQYAIGESYFSLARASASSGQADKSRQELEQAVQEFRKVMVNYPRGSKVPTALYKEALALTELKETTLAQARLQYLLDHFPQSEEAPLARERLAALKQ
;
A
#
# COMPACT_ATOMS: atom_id res chain seq x y z
N MET A 1 53.99 18.26 -5.97
CA MET A 1 52.86 17.57 -6.64
C MET A 1 52.79 16.07 -6.32
N SER A 2 53.91 15.38 -6.07
CA SER A 2 53.93 13.91 -5.87
C SER A 2 53.30 13.40 -4.56
N ALA A 3 53.33 14.17 -3.47
CA ALA A 3 52.79 13.76 -2.18
C ALA A 3 51.24 13.76 -2.14
N GLU A 4 50.60 14.65 -2.89
CA GLU A 4 49.13 14.72 -3.01
C GLU A 4 48.57 13.53 -3.80
N LEU A 5 49.25 13.11 -4.87
CA LEU A 5 48.86 11.93 -5.66
C LEU A 5 49.02 10.63 -4.85
N SER A 6 50.04 10.53 -4.00
CA SER A 6 50.22 9.37 -3.12
C SER A 6 49.13 9.27 -2.05
N ARG A 7 48.71 10.41 -1.47
CA ARG A 7 47.59 10.47 -0.52
C ARG A 7 46.25 10.15 -1.17
N LEU A 8 46.04 10.59 -2.40
CA LEU A 8 44.82 10.31 -3.15
C LEU A 8 44.73 8.83 -3.53
N SER A 9 45.84 8.23 -3.96
CA SER A 9 45.92 6.79 -4.26
C SER A 9 45.67 5.94 -3.01
N ALA A 10 46.28 6.30 -1.88
CA ALA A 10 46.06 5.60 -0.61
C ALA A 10 44.59 5.67 -0.14
N ARG A 11 43.92 6.81 -0.35
CA ARG A 11 42.49 6.95 -0.07
C ARG A 11 41.62 6.11 -1.02
N LEU A 12 42.03 5.94 -2.27
CA LEU A 12 41.29 5.11 -3.23
C LEU A 12 41.37 3.62 -2.88
N ASP A 13 42.54 3.16 -2.41
CA ASP A 13 42.75 1.78 -1.97
C ASP A 13 41.93 1.47 -0.71
N ASP A 14 41.95 2.37 0.28
CA ASP A 14 41.16 2.24 1.52
C ASP A 14 39.66 2.14 1.23
N VAL A 15 39.14 3.01 0.34
CA VAL A 15 37.73 2.97 -0.07
C VAL A 15 37.39 1.66 -0.79
N SER A 16 38.27 1.17 -1.67
CA SER A 16 38.05 -0.08 -2.41
C SER A 16 38.01 -1.28 -1.46
N GLN A 17 38.95 -1.37 -0.52
CA GLN A 17 38.98 -2.44 0.48
C GLN A 17 37.74 -2.41 1.38
N ARG A 18 37.27 -1.22 1.74
CA ARG A 18 36.09 -1.05 2.59
C ARG A 18 34.81 -1.47 1.89
N VAL A 19 34.70 -1.25 0.57
CA VAL A 19 33.57 -1.71 -0.25
C VAL A 19 33.58 -3.24 -0.38
N GLU A 20 34.73 -3.87 -0.62
CA GLU A 20 34.83 -5.33 -0.68
C GLU A 20 34.51 -6.00 0.65
N HIS A 21 34.97 -5.42 1.75
CA HIS A 21 34.69 -5.94 3.08
C HIS A 21 33.20 -5.85 3.43
N LEU A 22 32.56 -4.72 3.08
CA LEU A 22 31.13 -4.54 3.25
C LEU A 22 30.32 -5.49 2.35
N GLY A 23 30.75 -5.72 1.11
CA GLY A 23 30.16 -6.70 0.21
C GLY A 23 30.16 -8.12 0.81
N ARG A 24 31.30 -8.55 1.36
CA ARG A 24 31.40 -9.84 2.07
C ARG A 24 30.53 -9.89 3.33
N GLN A 25 30.40 -8.78 4.06
CA GLN A 25 29.57 -8.70 5.26
C GLN A 25 28.06 -8.75 4.95
N VAL A 26 27.64 -8.15 3.83
CA VAL A 26 26.26 -8.25 3.34
C VAL A 26 25.96 -9.66 2.80
N GLN A 27 26.93 -10.30 2.15
CA GLN A 27 26.77 -11.67 1.64
C GLN A 27 26.68 -12.70 2.78
N SER A 28 27.44 -12.52 3.86
CA SER A 28 27.37 -13.40 5.04
C SER A 28 26.09 -13.19 5.87
N ALA A 29 25.55 -11.97 5.89
CA ALA A 29 24.24 -11.65 6.46
C ALA A 29 23.04 -12.16 5.61
N ALA A 30 23.27 -12.61 4.37
CA ALA A 30 22.23 -13.08 3.46
C ALA A 30 21.96 -14.60 3.52
N THR A 31 22.56 -15.32 4.47
CA THR A 31 22.25 -16.74 4.70
C THR A 31 21.12 -16.85 5.74
N PRO A 32 19.88 -17.25 5.37
CA PRO A 32 18.81 -17.39 6.34
C PRO A 32 19.09 -18.58 7.27
N PRO A 33 18.89 -18.46 8.59
CA PRO A 33 18.95 -19.61 9.48
C PRO A 33 17.77 -20.56 9.21
N PRO A 34 17.92 -21.89 9.42
CA PRO A 34 16.79 -22.81 9.38
C PRO A 34 15.81 -22.46 10.53
N ARG A 35 14.52 -22.27 10.19
CA ARG A 35 13.47 -22.02 11.18
C ARG A 35 13.33 -23.21 12.14
N PRO A 36 13.37 -23.01 13.47
CA PRO A 36 12.85 -24.01 14.39
C PRO A 36 11.32 -24.06 14.26
N ALA A 37 10.77 -25.27 14.25
CA ALA A 37 9.34 -25.51 14.30
C ALA A 37 8.77 -25.01 15.64
N ASN A 38 7.85 -24.06 15.59
CA ASN A 38 7.11 -23.62 16.78
C ASN A 38 6.06 -24.67 17.16
N PRO A 39 5.98 -25.10 18.44
CA PRO A 39 4.84 -25.87 18.96
C PRO A 39 3.62 -24.95 19.16
N PRO A 40 2.40 -25.51 19.31
CA PRO A 40 1.17 -24.74 19.47
C PRO A 40 1.16 -23.91 20.77
N PRO A 41 0.42 -22.80 20.83
CA PRO A 41 0.39 -21.93 22.00
C PRO A 41 -0.39 -22.58 23.18
N PRO A 42 0.03 -22.35 24.44
CA PRO A 42 -0.71 -22.77 25.62
C PRO A 42 -1.94 -21.89 25.85
N ALA A 43 -2.98 -22.50 26.39
CA ALA A 43 -4.24 -21.88 26.80
C ALA A 43 -4.00 -20.72 27.79
N ALA A 44 -4.65 -19.58 27.51
CA ALA A 44 -4.70 -18.45 28.43
C ALA A 44 -5.57 -18.77 29.68
N PRO A 45 -5.25 -18.20 30.85
CA PRO A 45 -6.02 -18.37 32.08
C PRO A 45 -7.36 -17.58 32.01
N PRO A 46 -8.38 -17.97 32.79
CA PRO A 46 -9.67 -17.28 32.79
C PRO A 46 -9.58 -15.94 33.50
N VAL A 47 -9.89 -14.85 32.78
CA VAL A 47 -10.11 -13.53 33.37
C VAL A 47 -11.49 -13.53 34.03
N ALA A 48 -11.50 -13.23 35.32
CA ALA A 48 -12.68 -13.11 36.16
C ALA A 48 -13.67 -12.06 35.62
N ALA A 49 -14.93 -12.46 35.46
CA ALA A 49 -16.04 -11.58 35.12
C ALA A 49 -16.41 -10.64 36.28
N PRO A 50 -16.79 -9.37 36.02
CA PRO A 50 -17.46 -8.55 37.01
C PRO A 50 -18.93 -8.99 37.17
N ARG A 51 -19.39 -9.01 38.42
CA ARG A 51 -20.78 -9.27 38.85
C ARG A 51 -21.80 -8.32 38.17
N PRO A 52 -22.99 -8.79 37.79
CA PRO A 52 -24.14 -7.91 37.51
C PRO A 52 -24.85 -7.51 38.82
N PRO A 53 -25.51 -6.33 38.89
CA PRO A 53 -26.33 -5.96 40.02
C PRO A 53 -27.69 -6.68 39.98
N ALA A 54 -28.14 -7.09 41.16
CA ALA A 54 -29.44 -7.68 41.42
C ALA A 54 -30.58 -6.72 41.07
N SER A 55 -31.55 -7.21 40.30
CA SER A 55 -32.91 -6.67 40.24
C SER A 55 -33.86 -7.83 40.50
N GLY A 56 -34.73 -7.64 41.47
CA GLY A 56 -35.50 -8.70 42.10
C GLY A 56 -36.82 -9.06 41.40
N GLN A 57 -37.40 -10.10 42.00
CA GLN A 57 -38.82 -10.47 42.05
C GLN A 57 -39.38 -11.34 40.91
N SER A 58 -39.42 -12.63 41.24
CA SER A 58 -40.51 -13.62 41.07
C SER A 58 -41.62 -13.34 40.07
N ALA A 59 -41.88 -14.31 39.18
CA ALA A 59 -43.15 -15.06 39.17
C ALA A 59 -43.24 -16.12 38.04
N VAL A 60 -43.29 -17.38 38.47
CA VAL A 60 -44.13 -18.50 38.00
C VAL A 60 -43.87 -19.14 36.62
N ALA A 61 -43.58 -20.44 36.70
CA ALA A 61 -43.41 -21.40 35.62
C ALA A 61 -44.69 -21.80 34.89
N ARG A 62 -44.56 -22.14 33.59
CA ARG A 62 -45.22 -23.30 32.95
C ARG A 62 -44.29 -23.90 31.88
N PRO A 63 -44.21 -25.23 31.72
CA PRO A 63 -43.40 -25.90 30.69
C PRO A 63 -44.22 -26.25 29.43
N GLY A 64 -43.62 -26.13 28.25
CA GLY A 64 -44.19 -26.58 26.97
C GLY A 64 -43.38 -26.17 25.74
N GLU A 65 -42.61 -27.12 25.21
CA GLU A 65 -42.29 -27.38 23.80
C GLU A 65 -41.63 -26.31 22.88
N SER A 66 -40.37 -26.61 22.52
CA SER A 66 -39.86 -26.81 21.13
C SER A 66 -39.80 -25.64 20.13
N VAL A 67 -38.54 -25.20 19.89
CA VAL A 67 -37.88 -24.81 18.62
C VAL A 67 -38.62 -23.88 17.63
N THR A 68 -38.07 -22.68 17.40
CA THR A 68 -37.85 -22.08 16.06
C THR A 68 -37.02 -20.81 16.22
N GLY A 69 -36.09 -20.62 15.28
CA GLY A 69 -34.96 -19.71 15.35
C GLY A 69 -35.27 -18.21 15.37
N LEU A 70 -34.40 -17.50 16.10
CA LEU A 70 -34.15 -16.08 15.91
C LEU A 70 -33.27 -15.94 14.65
N THR A 71 -33.88 -15.59 13.52
CA THR A 71 -33.18 -15.03 12.37
C THR A 71 -32.72 -13.61 12.72
N GLU A 72 -31.48 -13.50 13.21
CA GLU A 72 -30.67 -12.30 13.04
C GLU A 72 -30.30 -12.16 11.55
N PRO A 73 -30.46 -10.99 10.92
CA PRO A 73 -29.93 -10.72 9.59
C PRO A 73 -28.40 -10.56 9.67
N SER A 74 -27.68 -11.68 9.74
CA SER A 74 -26.24 -11.73 9.50
C SER A 74 -25.95 -11.52 8.02
N ALA A 75 -25.21 -10.43 7.77
CA ALA A 75 -24.33 -10.10 6.65
C ALA A 75 -24.43 -10.92 5.34
N PRO A 76 -24.45 -10.27 4.16
CA PRO A 76 -24.42 -10.96 2.88
C PRO A 76 -23.15 -11.81 2.72
N GLY A 77 -23.34 -13.12 2.80
CA GLY A 77 -22.80 -14.14 1.91
C GLY A 77 -21.35 -13.97 1.43
N THR A 78 -20.40 -14.40 2.27
CA THR A 78 -19.18 -15.02 1.74
C THR A 78 -19.59 -16.36 1.13
N THR A 79 -19.81 -16.39 -0.18
CA THR A 79 -19.69 -17.64 -0.96
C THR A 79 -18.21 -17.81 -1.33
N PRO A 80 -17.49 -18.82 -0.79
CA PRO A 80 -16.23 -19.26 -1.36
C PRO A 80 -16.57 -20.01 -2.65
N GLN A 81 -16.53 -19.31 -3.78
CA GLN A 81 -16.68 -19.98 -5.07
C GLN A 81 -15.40 -20.76 -5.38
N ALA A 82 -15.61 -22.05 -5.61
CA ALA A 82 -14.61 -23.07 -5.85
C ALA A 82 -13.66 -22.78 -7.03
N GLY A 83 -12.40 -23.22 -6.90
CA GLY A 83 -11.57 -23.68 -8.02
C GLY A 83 -10.76 -22.65 -8.80
N GLY A 84 -10.71 -21.39 -8.38
CA GLY A 84 -9.82 -20.37 -8.92
C GLY A 84 -9.22 -19.54 -7.79
N ALA A 85 -7.99 -19.04 -7.96
CA ALA A 85 -7.36 -18.15 -6.99
C ALA A 85 -8.36 -17.08 -6.55
N THR A 86 -8.62 -17.00 -5.24
CA THR A 86 -9.56 -16.04 -4.69
C THR A 86 -9.13 -14.61 -5.04
N PRO A 87 -10.05 -13.62 -5.03
CA PRO A 87 -9.68 -12.21 -5.21
C PRO A 87 -8.54 -11.82 -4.26
N GLN A 88 -8.61 -12.28 -3.02
CA GLN A 88 -7.60 -12.01 -2.00
C GLN A 88 -6.23 -12.62 -2.35
N GLU A 89 -6.17 -13.89 -2.76
CA GLU A 89 -4.90 -14.51 -3.15
C GLU A 89 -4.29 -13.85 -4.38
N SER A 90 -5.12 -13.52 -5.38
CA SER A 90 -4.69 -12.84 -6.61
C SER A 90 -4.11 -11.46 -6.31
N TYR A 91 -4.79 -10.69 -5.45
CA TYR A 91 -4.30 -9.40 -4.98
C TYR A 91 -2.99 -9.55 -4.19
N GLN A 92 -2.95 -10.47 -3.24
CA GLN A 92 -1.81 -10.64 -2.35
C GLN A 92 -0.55 -11.05 -3.11
N ALA A 93 -0.66 -11.93 -4.10
CA ALA A 93 0.47 -12.29 -4.96
C ALA A 93 1.04 -11.07 -5.70
N ALA A 94 0.18 -10.29 -6.36
CA ALA A 94 0.62 -9.09 -7.09
C ALA A 94 1.15 -7.98 -6.15
N TYR A 95 0.53 -7.83 -4.98
CA TYR A 95 0.94 -6.87 -3.97
C TYR A 95 2.26 -7.23 -3.29
N LEU A 96 2.60 -8.53 -3.22
CA LEU A 96 3.93 -8.96 -2.76
C LEU A 96 5.04 -8.51 -3.70
N ASP A 97 4.82 -8.51 -5.02
CA ASP A 97 5.79 -7.95 -5.95
C ASP A 97 5.86 -6.42 -5.84
N PHE A 98 4.72 -5.75 -5.66
CA PHE A 98 4.67 -4.30 -5.42
C PHE A 98 5.47 -3.91 -4.18
N SER A 99 5.22 -4.57 -3.04
CA SER A 99 5.90 -4.28 -1.77
C SER A 99 7.40 -4.59 -1.81
N LYS A 100 7.85 -5.50 -2.69
CA LYS A 100 9.26 -5.78 -2.94
C LYS A 100 9.92 -4.79 -3.93
N GLY A 101 9.20 -3.78 -4.40
CA GLY A 101 9.66 -2.82 -5.39
C GLY A 101 9.80 -3.40 -6.81
N ARG A 102 9.23 -4.59 -7.06
CA ARG A 102 9.27 -5.25 -8.37
C ARG A 102 8.12 -4.76 -9.24
N TYR A 103 8.08 -3.45 -9.46
CA TYR A 103 6.96 -2.75 -10.09
C TYR A 103 6.61 -3.28 -11.48
N THR A 104 7.62 -3.63 -12.29
CA THR A 104 7.42 -4.23 -13.62
C THR A 104 6.68 -5.56 -13.59
N LEU A 105 6.85 -6.35 -12.52
CA LEU A 105 6.15 -7.63 -12.31
C LEU A 105 4.79 -7.42 -11.62
N ALA A 106 4.69 -6.42 -10.74
CA ALA A 106 3.48 -6.13 -9.99
C ALA A 106 2.35 -5.57 -10.88
N ILE A 107 2.68 -4.66 -11.80
CA ILE A 107 1.69 -3.99 -12.68
C ILE A 107 0.76 -4.98 -13.41
N PRO A 108 1.27 -5.99 -14.15
CA PRO A 108 0.38 -6.92 -14.86
C PRO A 108 -0.51 -7.73 -13.90
N GLY A 109 0.03 -8.17 -12.75
CA GLY A 109 -0.76 -8.90 -11.74
C GLY A 109 -1.87 -8.04 -11.12
N LEU A 110 -1.55 -6.79 -10.77
CA LEU A 110 -2.51 -5.84 -10.22
C LEU A 110 -3.57 -5.44 -11.27
N ARG A 111 -3.17 -5.23 -12.53
CA ARG A 111 -4.11 -4.94 -13.63
C ARG A 111 -5.08 -6.10 -13.85
N GLU A 112 -4.57 -7.32 -13.84
CA GLU A 112 -5.43 -8.50 -13.98
C GLU A 112 -6.39 -8.64 -12.80
N PHE A 113 -5.93 -8.37 -11.57
CA PHE A 113 -6.80 -8.34 -10.40
C PHE A 113 -7.92 -7.30 -10.56
N VAL A 114 -7.60 -6.05 -10.92
CA VAL A 114 -8.59 -4.98 -11.13
C VAL A 114 -9.58 -5.36 -12.25
N ARG A 115 -9.10 -6.00 -13.32
CA ARG A 115 -9.93 -6.44 -14.45
C ARG A 115 -10.89 -7.57 -14.06
N ARG A 116 -10.42 -8.53 -13.26
CA ARG A 116 -11.20 -9.71 -12.86
C ARG A 116 -12.14 -9.42 -11.69
N PHE A 117 -11.75 -8.51 -10.81
CA PHE A 117 -12.44 -8.23 -9.56
C PHE A 117 -12.62 -6.72 -9.33
N PRO A 118 -13.31 -6.00 -10.24
CA PRO A 118 -13.50 -4.55 -10.12
C PRO A 118 -14.31 -4.16 -8.87
N ASP A 119 -15.29 -4.97 -8.44
CA ASP A 119 -16.10 -4.67 -7.26
C ASP A 119 -15.46 -5.09 -5.92
N SER A 120 -14.23 -5.60 -5.95
CA SER A 120 -13.53 -6.03 -4.75
C SER A 120 -13.19 -4.82 -3.86
N PRO A 121 -13.25 -4.97 -2.51
CA PRO A 121 -12.85 -3.89 -1.61
C PRO A 121 -11.36 -3.52 -1.71
N GLN A 122 -10.54 -4.32 -2.41
CA GLN A 122 -9.14 -4.06 -2.69
C GLN A 122 -8.91 -3.47 -4.09
N ALA A 123 -9.95 -3.31 -4.91
CA ALA A 123 -9.82 -2.85 -6.29
C ALA A 123 -9.30 -1.41 -6.37
N ASP A 124 -9.74 -0.53 -5.47
CA ASP A 124 -9.22 0.85 -5.36
C ASP A 124 -7.74 0.87 -4.98
N SER A 125 -7.35 0.00 -4.05
CA SER A 125 -5.99 -0.17 -3.56
C SER A 125 -5.06 -0.79 -4.60
N ALA A 126 -5.55 -1.74 -5.37
CA ALA A 126 -4.82 -2.33 -6.49
C ALA A 126 -4.62 -1.32 -7.61
N GLN A 127 -5.67 -0.58 -7.98
CA GLN A 127 -5.61 0.48 -8.98
C GLN A 127 -4.62 1.59 -8.56
N TYR A 128 -4.65 1.98 -7.29
CA TYR A 128 -3.68 2.90 -6.70
C TYR A 128 -2.26 2.35 -6.74
N ALA A 129 -2.06 1.07 -6.40
CA ALA A 129 -0.74 0.43 -6.43
C ALA A 129 -0.14 0.37 -7.85
N ILE A 130 -0.97 0.27 -8.90
CA ILE A 130 -0.51 0.38 -10.29
C ILE A 130 0.04 1.80 -10.55
N GLY A 131 -0.67 2.85 -10.13
CA GLY A 131 -0.20 4.23 -10.25
C GLY A 131 1.12 4.46 -9.51
N GLU A 132 1.23 3.99 -8.27
CA GLU A 132 2.46 4.07 -7.47
C GLU A 132 3.62 3.29 -8.10
N SER A 133 3.33 2.17 -8.75
CA SER A 133 4.31 1.37 -9.47
C SER A 133 4.92 2.17 -10.62
N TYR A 134 4.08 2.79 -11.45
CA TYR A 134 4.54 3.66 -12.54
C TYR A 134 5.29 4.89 -12.01
N PHE A 135 4.80 5.53 -10.96
CA PHE A 135 5.47 6.68 -10.35
C PHE A 135 6.87 6.32 -9.81
N SER A 136 7.01 5.12 -9.27
CA SER A 136 8.30 4.63 -8.75
C SER A 136 9.25 4.23 -9.87
N LEU A 137 8.75 3.61 -10.95
CA LEU A 137 9.52 3.35 -12.15
C LEU A 137 10.02 4.63 -12.80
N ALA A 138 9.16 5.65 -12.91
CA ALA A 138 9.54 6.95 -13.44
C ALA A 138 10.71 7.56 -12.67
N ARG A 139 10.67 7.55 -11.34
CA ARG A 139 11.77 8.06 -10.51
C ARG A 139 13.07 7.27 -10.69
N ALA A 140 12.98 5.95 -10.88
CA ALA A 140 14.14 5.12 -11.19
C ALA A 140 14.72 5.44 -12.58
N SER A 141 13.86 5.61 -13.59
CA SER A 141 14.25 6.02 -14.95
C SER A 141 14.88 7.41 -14.96
N ALA A 142 14.31 8.38 -14.22
CA ALA A 142 14.85 9.72 -14.05
C ALA A 142 16.25 9.69 -13.43
N SER A 143 16.42 8.90 -12.37
CA SER A 143 17.71 8.73 -11.69
C SER A 143 18.76 8.05 -12.57
N SER A 144 18.32 7.28 -13.57
CA SER A 144 19.16 6.63 -14.57
C SER A 144 19.42 7.51 -15.81
N GLY A 145 19.00 8.77 -15.81
CA GLY A 145 19.16 9.71 -16.93
C GLY A 145 18.19 9.51 -18.10
N GLN A 146 17.18 8.64 -17.97
CA GLN A 146 16.18 8.37 -19.00
C GLN A 146 14.98 9.31 -18.85
N ALA A 147 15.16 10.58 -19.22
CA ALA A 147 14.15 11.62 -19.04
C ALA A 147 12.85 11.36 -19.82
N ASP A 148 12.94 10.97 -21.10
CA ASP A 148 11.77 10.70 -21.94
C ASP A 148 10.93 9.55 -21.37
N LYS A 149 11.59 8.46 -20.96
CA LYS A 149 10.93 7.30 -20.35
C LYS A 149 10.27 7.65 -19.02
N SER A 150 10.99 8.40 -18.17
CA SER A 150 10.43 8.90 -16.90
C SER A 150 9.16 9.72 -17.14
N ARG A 151 9.17 10.61 -18.14
CA ARG A 151 7.99 11.39 -18.50
C ARG A 151 6.82 10.48 -18.89
N GLN A 152 7.05 9.51 -19.76
CA GLN A 152 6.00 8.55 -20.16
C GLN A 152 5.46 7.75 -18.97
N GLU A 153 6.33 7.31 -18.07
CA GLU A 153 5.95 6.56 -16.86
C GLU A 153 5.18 7.45 -15.86
N LEU A 154 5.53 8.74 -15.72
CA LEU A 154 4.77 9.72 -14.94
C LEU A 154 3.38 9.95 -15.55
N GLU A 155 3.28 10.11 -16.87
CA GLU A 155 2.00 10.26 -17.57
C GLU A 155 1.10 9.04 -17.35
N GLN A 156 1.68 7.83 -17.39
CA GLN A 156 0.96 6.60 -17.02
C GLN A 156 0.52 6.63 -15.55
N ALA A 157 1.39 7.04 -14.62
CA ALA A 157 1.03 7.15 -13.21
C ALA A 157 -0.18 8.07 -13.00
N VAL A 158 -0.18 9.26 -13.61
CA VAL A 158 -1.31 10.21 -13.57
C VAL A 158 -2.60 9.55 -14.08
N GLN A 159 -2.55 8.84 -15.21
CA GLN A 159 -3.72 8.16 -15.75
C GLN A 159 -4.25 7.09 -14.80
N GLU A 160 -3.37 6.30 -14.19
CA GLU A 160 -3.76 5.23 -13.27
C GLU A 160 -4.32 5.77 -11.95
N PHE A 161 -3.79 6.90 -11.43
CA PHE A 161 -4.37 7.58 -10.27
C PHE A 161 -5.75 8.16 -10.58
N ARG A 162 -5.94 8.75 -11.76
CA ARG A 162 -7.26 9.24 -12.20
C ARG A 162 -8.30 8.12 -12.26
N LYS A 163 -7.90 6.92 -12.71
CA LYS A 163 -8.79 5.75 -12.73
C LYS A 163 -9.26 5.37 -11.32
N VAL A 164 -8.46 5.59 -10.27
CA VAL A 164 -8.92 5.34 -8.88
C VAL A 164 -10.16 6.19 -8.59
N MET A 165 -10.10 7.49 -8.89
CA MET A 165 -11.22 8.41 -8.65
C MET A 165 -12.42 8.10 -9.54
N VAL A 166 -12.19 7.77 -10.82
CA VAL A 166 -13.28 7.54 -11.79
C VAL A 166 -13.99 6.21 -11.53
N ASN A 167 -13.23 5.14 -11.28
CA ASN A 167 -13.78 3.80 -11.12
C ASN A 167 -14.21 3.53 -9.67
N TYR A 168 -13.55 4.16 -8.69
CA TYR A 168 -13.77 3.94 -7.27
C TYR A 168 -13.98 5.25 -6.51
N PRO A 169 -14.99 6.08 -6.83
CA PRO A 169 -15.18 7.40 -6.23
C PRO A 169 -15.44 7.38 -4.72
N ARG A 170 -15.85 6.23 -4.16
CA ARG A 170 -16.04 5.99 -2.72
C ARG A 170 -14.89 5.19 -2.08
N GLY A 171 -13.83 4.91 -2.83
CA GLY A 171 -12.69 4.16 -2.35
C GLY A 171 -11.91 4.96 -1.30
N SER A 172 -11.42 4.27 -0.28
CA SER A 172 -10.61 4.90 0.78
C SER A 172 -9.27 5.43 0.24
N LYS A 173 -8.84 4.97 -0.94
CA LYS A 173 -7.61 5.42 -1.60
C LYS A 173 -7.77 6.64 -2.50
N VAL A 174 -8.99 7.18 -2.67
CA VAL A 174 -9.21 8.35 -3.55
C VAL A 174 -8.42 9.58 -3.09
N PRO A 175 -8.43 10.00 -1.81
CA PRO A 175 -7.65 11.16 -1.37
C PRO A 175 -6.15 10.95 -1.57
N THR A 176 -5.66 9.76 -1.27
CA THR A 176 -4.26 9.37 -1.50
C THR A 176 -3.91 9.43 -2.99
N ALA A 177 -4.77 8.89 -3.86
CA ALA A 177 -4.57 8.90 -5.30
C ALA A 177 -4.54 10.33 -5.86
N LEU A 178 -5.43 11.21 -5.41
CA LEU A 178 -5.45 12.63 -5.81
C LEU A 178 -4.15 13.35 -5.41
N TYR A 179 -3.66 13.11 -4.20
CA TYR A 179 -2.40 13.67 -3.75
C TYR A 179 -1.23 13.16 -4.60
N LYS A 180 -1.16 11.86 -4.87
CA LYS A 180 -0.12 11.25 -5.72
C LYS A 180 -0.20 11.70 -7.18
N GLU A 181 -1.41 11.88 -7.72
CA GLU A 181 -1.63 12.47 -9.04
C GLU A 181 -1.00 13.87 -9.11
N ALA A 182 -1.26 14.71 -8.11
CA ALA A 182 -0.67 16.05 -8.05
C ALA A 182 0.86 16.03 -7.94
N LEU A 183 1.43 15.08 -7.19
CA LEU A 183 2.88 14.91 -7.13
C LEU A 183 3.44 14.49 -8.50
N ALA A 184 2.81 13.54 -9.19
CA ALA A 184 3.23 13.14 -10.53
C ALA A 184 3.14 14.29 -11.55
N LEU A 185 2.07 15.10 -11.47
CA LEU A 185 1.92 16.31 -12.29
C LEU A 185 3.01 17.35 -11.98
N THR A 186 3.40 17.49 -10.72
CA THR A 186 4.49 18.39 -10.32
C THR A 186 5.81 17.95 -10.93
N GLU A 187 6.12 16.65 -10.90
CA GLU A 187 7.32 16.08 -11.54
C GLU A 187 7.29 16.27 -13.07
N LEU A 188 6.10 16.23 -13.68
CA LEU A 188 5.88 16.54 -15.09
C LEU A 188 5.99 18.04 -15.44
N LYS A 189 6.23 18.92 -14.46
CA LYS A 189 6.19 20.39 -14.59
C LYS A 189 4.81 20.95 -14.93
N GLU A 190 3.76 20.15 -14.78
CA GLU A 190 2.36 20.52 -14.99
C GLU A 190 1.78 21.19 -13.73
N THR A 191 2.44 22.24 -13.26
CA THR A 191 2.15 22.88 -11.97
C THR A 191 0.70 23.37 -11.87
N THR A 192 0.14 23.93 -12.96
CA THR A 192 -1.26 24.38 -12.98
C THR A 192 -2.24 23.23 -12.72
N LEU A 193 -2.00 22.08 -13.35
CA LEU A 193 -2.84 20.89 -13.14
C LEU A 193 -2.63 20.32 -11.73
N ALA A 194 -1.39 20.28 -11.25
CA ALA A 194 -1.08 19.84 -9.88
C ALA A 194 -1.81 20.70 -8.83
N GLN A 195 -1.76 22.03 -8.97
CA GLN A 195 -2.48 22.94 -8.07
C GLN A 195 -3.99 22.69 -8.09
N ALA A 196 -4.58 22.50 -9.29
CA ALA A 196 -6.00 22.19 -9.41
C ALA A 196 -6.38 20.86 -8.74
N ARG A 197 -5.53 19.82 -8.85
CA ARG A 197 -5.75 18.53 -8.17
C ARG A 197 -5.65 18.64 -6.65
N LEU A 198 -4.66 19.36 -6.13
CA LEU A 198 -4.52 19.60 -4.70
C LEU A 198 -5.70 20.40 -4.15
N GLN A 199 -6.15 21.43 -4.86
CA GLN A 199 -7.31 22.21 -4.46
C GLN A 199 -8.58 21.36 -4.42
N TYR A 200 -8.77 20.48 -5.41
CA TYR A 200 -9.88 19.53 -5.44
C TYR A 200 -9.85 18.58 -4.23
N LEU A 201 -8.67 18.07 -3.85
CA LEU A 201 -8.52 17.25 -2.65
C LEU A 201 -8.96 18.02 -1.39
N LEU A 202 -8.56 19.29 -1.24
CA LEU A 202 -8.90 20.10 -0.07
C LEU A 202 -10.39 20.46 0.00
N ASP A 203 -11.06 20.59 -1.14
CA ASP A 203 -12.48 20.93 -1.22
C ASP A 203 -13.37 19.71 -0.94
N HIS A 204 -13.05 18.58 -1.57
CA HIS A 204 -13.87 17.37 -1.49
C HIS A 204 -13.48 16.43 -0.33
N PHE A 205 -12.23 16.48 0.13
CA PHE A 205 -11.70 15.61 1.19
C PHE A 205 -10.94 16.42 2.27
N PRO A 206 -11.56 17.42 2.91
CA PRO A 206 -10.89 18.29 3.88
C PRO A 206 -10.45 17.58 5.17
N GLN A 207 -11.01 16.40 5.46
CA GLN A 207 -10.73 15.59 6.64
C GLN A 207 -9.80 14.40 6.35
N SER A 208 -9.27 14.25 5.13
CA SER A 208 -8.33 13.17 4.84
C SER A 208 -6.96 13.42 5.46
N GLU A 209 -6.21 12.34 5.67
CA GLU A 209 -4.83 12.38 6.16
C GLU A 209 -3.92 13.19 5.22
N GLU A 210 -4.24 13.22 3.92
CA GLU A 210 -3.50 13.96 2.89
C GLU A 210 -3.87 15.44 2.82
N ALA A 211 -4.96 15.89 3.43
CA ALA A 211 -5.38 17.30 3.40
C ALA A 211 -4.28 18.26 3.92
N PRO A 212 -3.64 18.05 5.10
CA PRO A 212 -2.54 18.91 5.53
C PRO A 212 -1.36 18.90 4.55
N LEU A 213 -0.99 17.72 4.01
CA LEU A 213 0.10 17.58 3.04
C LEU A 213 -0.22 18.33 1.73
N ALA A 214 -1.47 18.25 1.28
CA ALA A 214 -1.93 18.94 0.09
C ALA A 214 -1.89 20.47 0.24
N ARG A 215 -2.21 21.02 1.43
CA ARG A 215 -2.09 22.45 1.72
C ARG A 215 -0.63 22.91 1.63
N GLU A 216 0.28 22.18 2.25
CA GLU A 216 1.71 22.49 2.22
C GLU A 216 2.24 22.49 0.78
N ARG A 217 1.92 21.44 0.02
CA ARG A 217 2.33 21.35 -1.39
C ARG A 217 1.73 22.45 -2.24
N LEU A 218 0.45 22.77 -2.06
CA LEU A 218 -0.20 23.85 -2.80
C LEU A 218 0.45 25.22 -2.51
N ALA A 219 0.87 25.45 -1.27
CA ALA A 219 1.60 26.67 -0.91
C ALA A 219 3.00 26.70 -1.57
N ALA A 220 3.72 25.58 -1.57
CA ALA A 220 5.04 25.47 -2.19
C ALA A 220 5.02 25.68 -3.72
N LEU A 221 3.93 25.30 -4.40
CA LEU A 221 3.77 25.46 -5.85
C LEU A 221 3.36 26.88 -6.29
N LYS A 222 3.01 27.76 -5.35
CA LYS A 222 2.61 29.15 -5.61
C LYS A 222 3.74 30.17 -5.39
N GLN A 223 4.88 29.71 -4.87
CA GLN A 223 6.10 30.50 -4.69
C GLN A 223 6.95 30.43 -5.97
#